data_AF-A0A085MYR8-F1
#
_entry.id   AF-A0A085MYR8-F1
#
_cell.length_a   1.000
_cell.length_b   1.000
_cell.length_c   1.000
_cell.angle_alpha   90.00
_cell.angle_beta   90.00
_cell.angle_gamma   90.00
#
_symmetry.space_group_name_H-M   'P 1'
#
loop_
_entity.id
_entity.type
_entity.pdbx_description
1 polymer ?
#
loop_
_entity_poly.entity_id
_entity_poly.type
_entity_poly.pdbx_seq_one_letter_code
_entity_poly.pdbx_strand_id
1 'polypeptide(L)'
;MPLNTTALLQPMDQGIIATFKAYYLRETFAQALARTTGEGAVSLLEFRRKYNVKNAIENVHRAWQEVPGTSMRSAGSSILRRRTGEQPGSSALFRAAVEQIADLGTKKLGFNVLDAANIEELLASHGEELSNNDLLNLEQETASEKEEEKDESVLDNEETDELPLRGFEEMLSMVEALKQKVMDIVPNIHRSTQARRAIDDVFFTYKNTYEAKTKVNSAQPTLFKFFQPKG
;
A
#
# COMPACT_ATOMS: atom_id res chain seq x y z
N MET A 1 -11.98 -12.68 -32.07
CA MET A 1 -11.22 -13.62 -31.21
C MET A 1 -12.16 -14.16 -30.15
N PRO A 2 -12.02 -15.42 -29.70
CA PRO A 2 -12.86 -15.93 -28.62
C PRO A 2 -12.47 -15.23 -27.29
N LEU A 3 -13.48 -14.90 -26.50
CA LEU A 3 -13.33 -14.31 -25.17
C LEU A 3 -12.48 -15.25 -24.29
N ASN A 4 -11.53 -14.71 -23.52
CA ASN A 4 -10.63 -15.42 -22.59
C ASN A 4 -9.40 -16.18 -23.16
N THR A 5 -8.85 -15.79 -24.32
CA THR A 5 -7.59 -16.36 -24.83
C THR A 5 -6.37 -15.43 -24.78
N THR A 6 -6.53 -14.21 -24.27
CA THR A 6 -5.52 -13.14 -24.34
C THR A 6 -4.23 -13.52 -23.63
N ALA A 7 -4.29 -14.01 -22.37
CA ALA A 7 -3.10 -14.39 -21.60
C ALA A 7 -2.34 -15.60 -22.16
N LEU A 8 -3.03 -16.52 -22.84
CA LEU A 8 -2.39 -17.72 -23.40
C LEU A 8 -1.56 -17.40 -24.66
N LEU A 9 -1.96 -16.36 -25.39
CA LEU A 9 -1.36 -15.96 -26.67
C LEU A 9 -0.40 -14.78 -26.55
N GLN A 10 -0.39 -14.07 -25.42
CA GLN A 10 0.51 -12.94 -25.21
C GLN A 10 1.85 -13.40 -24.62
N PRO A 11 2.98 -13.27 -25.34
CA PRO A 11 4.30 -13.67 -24.84
C PRO A 11 4.70 -12.93 -23.55
N MET A 12 4.15 -11.73 -23.37
CA MET A 12 4.36 -10.88 -22.20
C MET A 12 3.78 -11.50 -20.92
N ASP A 13 2.64 -12.17 -21.04
CA ASP A 13 1.91 -12.77 -19.91
C ASP A 13 2.52 -14.11 -19.49
N GLN A 14 3.48 -14.65 -20.24
CA GLN A 14 4.23 -15.88 -19.92
C GLN A 14 5.42 -15.62 -18.98
N GLY A 15 5.20 -14.79 -17.95
CA GLY A 15 6.16 -14.49 -16.87
C GLY A 15 7.14 -13.34 -17.14
N ILE A 16 7.14 -12.75 -18.34
CA ILE A 16 7.96 -11.56 -18.63
C ILE A 16 7.48 -10.36 -17.81
N ILE A 17 6.16 -10.13 -17.76
CA ILE A 17 5.58 -9.05 -16.94
C ILE A 17 5.88 -9.27 -15.46
N ALA A 18 5.72 -10.50 -14.95
CA ALA A 18 6.00 -10.80 -13.55
C ALA A 18 7.48 -10.54 -13.20
N THR A 19 8.40 -11.01 -14.03
CA THR A 19 9.85 -10.78 -13.87
C THR A 19 10.19 -9.29 -13.93
N PHE A 20 9.60 -8.57 -14.88
CA PHE A 20 9.79 -7.12 -15.01
C PHE A 20 9.29 -6.37 -13.76
N LYS A 21 8.09 -6.70 -13.26
CA LYS A 21 7.53 -6.11 -12.03
C LYS A 21 8.45 -6.38 -10.83
N ALA A 22 8.99 -7.60 -10.72
CA ALA A 22 9.94 -7.95 -9.65
C ALA A 22 11.23 -7.12 -9.76
N TYR A 23 11.82 -6.98 -10.95
CA TYR A 23 13.01 -6.15 -11.13
C TYR A 23 12.76 -4.66 -10.83
N TYR A 24 11.62 -4.11 -11.24
CA TYR A 24 11.24 -2.75 -10.88
C TYR A 24 11.18 -2.55 -9.35
N LEU A 25 10.56 -3.50 -8.64
CA LEU A 25 10.45 -3.45 -7.19
C LEU A 25 11.82 -3.58 -6.51
N ARG A 26 12.68 -4.47 -7.02
CA ARG A 26 14.06 -4.64 -6.56
C ARG A 26 14.87 -3.35 -6.69
N GLU A 27 14.78 -2.68 -7.83
CA GLU A 27 15.46 -1.39 -8.05
C GLU A 27 14.96 -0.30 -7.09
N THR A 28 13.67 -0.32 -6.78
CA THR A 28 13.07 0.62 -5.82
C THR A 28 13.62 0.38 -4.41
N PHE A 29 13.70 -0.87 -3.97
CA PHE A 29 14.27 -1.25 -2.67
C PHE A 29 15.76 -0.94 -2.58
N ALA A 30 16.52 -1.18 -3.65
CA ALA A 30 17.94 -0.86 -3.70
C ALA A 30 18.20 0.66 -3.59
N GLN A 31 17.38 1.48 -4.25
CA GLN A 31 17.47 2.93 -4.14
C GLN A 31 17.05 3.45 -2.77
N ALA A 32 15.99 2.89 -2.19
CA ALA A 32 15.58 3.19 -0.83
C ALA A 32 16.75 2.95 0.11
N LEU A 33 17.36 1.76 0.03
CA LEU A 33 18.52 1.41 0.85
C LEU A 33 19.70 2.36 0.67
N ALA A 34 20.06 2.69 -0.57
CA ALA A 34 21.17 3.58 -0.88
C ALA A 34 20.95 5.01 -0.34
N ARG A 35 19.70 5.42 -0.15
CA ARG A 35 19.33 6.74 0.38
C ARG A 35 19.15 6.75 1.90
N THR A 36 18.79 5.61 2.49
CA THR A 36 18.53 5.47 3.93
C THR A 36 19.72 4.91 4.71
N THR A 37 20.85 4.63 4.05
CA THR A 37 22.07 4.13 4.69
C THR A 37 23.28 4.97 4.30
N GLY A 38 24.11 5.32 5.29
CA GLY A 38 25.36 6.07 5.09
C GLY A 38 25.30 7.50 5.61
N GLU A 39 26.31 8.29 5.26
CA GLU A 39 26.41 9.69 5.66
C GLU A 39 25.40 10.54 4.89
N GLY A 40 24.54 11.27 5.60
CA GLY A 40 23.40 12.00 5.01
C GLY A 40 22.19 11.12 4.68
N ALA A 41 22.06 9.96 5.35
CA ALA A 41 20.90 9.10 5.22
C ALA A 41 19.59 9.86 5.52
N VAL A 42 18.62 9.71 4.63
CA VAL A 42 17.25 10.21 4.82
C VAL A 42 16.36 9.12 5.40
N SER A 43 15.22 9.49 5.99
CA SER A 43 14.24 8.49 6.41
C SER A 43 13.63 7.79 5.19
N LEU A 44 13.10 6.57 5.39
CA LEU A 44 12.42 5.84 4.33
C LEU A 44 11.16 6.56 3.84
N LEU A 45 10.48 7.26 4.75
CA LEU A 45 9.34 8.13 4.44
C LEU A 45 9.77 9.30 3.56
N GLU A 46 10.89 9.95 3.89
CA GLU A 46 11.43 11.05 3.09
C GLU A 46 11.87 10.58 1.69
N PHE A 47 12.49 9.40 1.59
CA PHE A 47 12.78 8.76 0.30
C PHE A 47 11.49 8.56 -0.52
N ARG A 48 10.45 7.99 0.11
CA ARG A 48 9.16 7.74 -0.54
C ARG A 48 8.50 9.04 -1.01
N ARG A 49 8.54 10.11 -0.20
CA ARG A 49 7.99 11.43 -0.57
C ARG A 49 8.74 12.09 -1.72
N LYS A 50 10.07 11.90 -1.78
CA LYS A 50 10.90 12.40 -2.88
C LYS A 50 10.81 11.52 -4.14
N TYR A 51 10.17 10.36 -4.05
CA TYR A 51 9.97 9.48 -5.19
C TYR A 51 8.94 10.08 -6.17
N ASN A 52 9.34 10.29 -7.42
CA ASN A 52 8.50 10.95 -8.42
C ASN A 52 8.48 10.17 -9.75
N VAL A 53 7.71 10.68 -10.72
CA VAL A 53 7.53 10.06 -12.04
C VAL A 53 8.86 9.86 -12.79
N LYS A 54 9.83 10.76 -12.63
CA LYS A 54 11.16 10.60 -13.25
C LYS A 54 11.86 9.35 -12.70
N ASN A 55 11.85 9.16 -11.39
CA ASN A 55 12.44 7.97 -10.74
C ASN A 55 11.74 6.69 -11.22
N ALA A 56 10.41 6.74 -11.35
CA ALA A 56 9.63 5.62 -11.88
C ALA A 56 10.02 5.26 -13.32
N ILE A 57 10.15 6.25 -14.21
CA ILE A 57 10.57 6.03 -15.60
C ILE A 57 11.98 5.43 -15.66
N GLU A 58 12.91 5.92 -14.83
CA GLU A 58 14.25 5.36 -14.74
C GLU A 58 14.24 3.92 -14.24
N ASN A 59 13.38 3.59 -13.28
CA ASN A 59 13.21 2.21 -12.79
C ASN A 59 12.61 1.30 -13.86
N VAL A 60 11.66 1.79 -14.65
CA VAL A 60 11.15 1.06 -15.82
C VAL A 60 12.28 0.76 -16.80
N HIS A 61 13.14 1.76 -17.08
CA HIS A 61 14.29 1.56 -17.96
C HIS A 61 15.27 0.52 -17.41
N ARG A 62 15.68 0.64 -16.14
CA ARG A 62 16.62 -0.29 -15.48
C ARG A 62 16.06 -1.71 -15.45
N ALA A 63 14.82 -1.87 -14.99
CA ALA A 63 14.16 -3.18 -14.93
C ALA A 63 14.05 -3.83 -16.31
N TRP A 64 13.76 -3.05 -17.35
CA TRP A 64 13.68 -3.57 -18.72
C TRP A 64 15.02 -4.06 -19.26
N GLN A 65 16.13 -3.37 -18.96
CA GLN A 65 17.48 -3.80 -19.39
C GLN A 65 17.89 -5.15 -18.79
N GLU A 66 17.36 -5.49 -17.61
CA GLU A 66 17.67 -6.75 -16.93
C GLU A 66 16.82 -7.94 -17.41
N VAL A 67 15.72 -7.69 -18.13
CA VAL A 67 14.95 -8.77 -18.75
C VAL A 67 15.77 -9.36 -19.90
N PRO A 68 16.19 -10.64 -19.85
CA PRO A 68 17.05 -11.18 -20.89
C PRO A 68 16.33 -11.24 -22.23
N GLY A 69 16.98 -10.75 -23.30
CA GLY A 69 16.43 -10.84 -24.66
C GLY A 69 16.19 -12.29 -25.14
N THR A 70 16.87 -13.26 -24.52
CA THR A 70 16.62 -14.70 -24.71
C THR A 70 15.26 -15.14 -24.15
N SER A 71 14.80 -14.55 -23.04
CA SER A 71 13.48 -14.82 -22.46
C SER A 71 12.36 -14.37 -23.40
N MET A 72 12.52 -13.20 -24.03
CA MET A 72 11.55 -12.68 -25.02
C MET A 72 11.51 -13.52 -26.29
N ARG A 73 12.67 -13.94 -26.81
CA ARG A 73 12.76 -14.87 -27.96
C ARG A 73 12.16 -16.25 -27.63
N SER A 74 12.37 -16.73 -26.41
CA SER A 74 11.82 -18.01 -25.96
C SER A 74 10.30 -17.97 -25.83
N ALA A 75 9.75 -16.91 -25.24
CA ALA A 75 8.30 -16.71 -25.15
C ALA A 75 7.64 -16.65 -26.54
N GLY A 76 8.23 -15.90 -27.47
CA GLY A 76 7.77 -15.85 -28.87
C GLY A 76 7.85 -17.22 -29.56
N SER A 77 8.93 -17.97 -29.37
CA SER A 77 9.06 -19.32 -29.92
C SER A 77 8.09 -20.32 -29.29
N SER A 78 7.72 -20.16 -28.02
CA SER A 78 6.78 -21.04 -27.32
C SER A 78 5.37 -20.92 -27.90
N ILE A 79 4.95 -19.69 -28.19
CA ILE A 79 3.66 -19.39 -28.81
C ILE A 79 3.62 -19.93 -30.24
N LEU A 80 4.66 -19.68 -31.03
CA LEU A 80 4.77 -20.21 -32.39
C LEU A 80 4.77 -21.74 -32.43
N ARG A 81 5.31 -22.40 -31.41
CA ARG A 81 5.35 -23.88 -31.30
C ARG A 81 4.18 -24.47 -30.49
N ARG A 82 3.20 -23.66 -30.05
CA ARG A 82 2.06 -24.07 -29.22
C ARG A 82 2.48 -24.90 -27.99
N ARG A 83 3.61 -24.57 -27.36
CA ARG A 83 4.01 -25.15 -26.08
C ARG A 83 3.43 -24.28 -24.96
N THR A 84 2.45 -24.81 -24.26
CA THR A 84 1.89 -24.24 -23.03
C THR A 84 2.63 -24.85 -21.84
N GLY A 85 3.76 -24.26 -21.46
CA GLY A 85 4.48 -24.62 -20.25
C GLY A 85 5.25 -23.40 -19.76
N GLU A 86 5.37 -23.24 -18.44
CA GLU A 86 6.20 -22.19 -17.85
C GLU A 86 7.62 -22.31 -18.39
N GLN A 87 8.15 -21.19 -18.89
CA GLN A 87 9.53 -21.14 -19.38
C GLN A 87 10.48 -21.26 -18.17
N PRO A 88 11.33 -22.30 -18.10
CA PRO A 88 12.15 -22.57 -16.92
C PRO A 88 13.02 -21.38 -16.49
N GLY A 89 13.50 -20.59 -17.46
CA GLY A 89 14.31 -19.40 -17.19
C GLY A 89 13.53 -18.20 -16.65
N SER A 90 12.25 -18.03 -17.01
CA SER A 90 11.42 -16.90 -16.56
C SER A 90 11.06 -17.03 -15.08
N SER A 91 10.64 -18.23 -14.67
CA SER A 91 10.31 -18.57 -13.28
C SER A 91 11.53 -18.48 -12.34
N ALA A 92 12.72 -18.89 -12.82
CA ALA A 92 13.94 -18.81 -12.01
C ALA A 92 14.40 -17.36 -11.76
N LEU A 93 14.34 -16.50 -12.78
CA LEU A 93 14.71 -15.08 -12.66
C LEU A 93 13.75 -14.33 -11.74
N PHE A 94 12.45 -14.59 -11.88
CA PHE A 94 11.43 -14.04 -10.99
C PHE A 94 11.71 -14.40 -9.52
N ARG A 95 11.90 -15.68 -9.22
CA ARG A 95 12.17 -16.15 -7.85
C ARG A 95 13.44 -15.52 -7.27
N ALA A 96 14.52 -15.48 -8.05
CA ALA A 96 15.77 -14.85 -7.64
C ALA A 96 15.60 -13.35 -7.33
N ALA A 97 14.76 -12.65 -8.09
CA ALA A 97 14.44 -11.24 -7.82
C ALA A 97 13.63 -11.09 -6.52
N VAL A 98 12.62 -11.94 -6.32
CA VAL A 98 11.79 -11.96 -5.09
C VAL A 98 12.66 -12.19 -3.85
N GLU A 99 13.56 -13.17 -3.89
CA GLU A 99 14.49 -13.45 -2.78
C GLU A 99 15.41 -12.26 -2.49
N GLN A 100 15.93 -11.59 -3.52
CA GLN A 100 16.75 -10.38 -3.34
C GLN A 100 15.97 -9.23 -2.70
N ILE A 101 14.70 -9.05 -3.07
CA ILE A 101 13.83 -8.02 -2.47
C ILE A 101 13.57 -8.34 -1.00
N ALA A 102 13.28 -9.59 -0.67
CA ALA A 102 13.06 -10.05 0.71
C ALA A 102 14.31 -9.79 1.56
N ASP A 103 15.49 -10.11 1.02
CA ASP A 103 16.77 -9.86 1.66
C ASP A 103 17.05 -8.36 1.87
N LEU A 104 16.80 -7.52 0.87
CA LEU A 104 16.93 -6.07 0.99
C LEU A 104 15.98 -5.52 2.07
N GLY A 105 14.72 -5.97 2.08
CA GLY A 105 13.73 -5.51 3.04
C GLY A 105 14.08 -5.89 4.48
N THR A 106 14.34 -7.17 4.72
CA THR A 106 14.57 -7.72 6.06
C THR A 106 15.92 -7.30 6.64
N LYS A 107 17.00 -7.44 5.88
CA LYS A 107 18.37 -7.28 6.41
C LYS A 107 18.82 -5.82 6.43
N LYS A 108 18.19 -4.96 5.62
CA LYS A 108 18.72 -3.63 5.33
C LYS A 108 17.73 -2.49 5.52
N LEU A 109 16.43 -2.72 5.32
CA LEU A 109 15.38 -1.71 5.51
C LEU A 109 14.56 -1.90 6.80
N GLY A 110 14.85 -2.92 7.60
CA GLY A 110 14.19 -3.15 8.89
C GLY A 110 12.79 -3.76 8.79
N PHE A 111 12.43 -4.33 7.64
CA PHE A 111 11.17 -5.04 7.43
C PHE A 111 11.26 -6.47 7.94
N ASN A 112 11.28 -6.63 9.27
CA ASN A 112 11.58 -7.90 9.96
C ASN A 112 10.62 -9.08 9.67
N VAL A 113 9.47 -8.82 9.04
CA VAL A 113 8.45 -9.85 8.73
C VAL A 113 8.23 -9.97 7.22
N LEU A 114 9.02 -9.26 6.38
CA LEU A 114 8.88 -9.35 4.93
C LEU A 114 9.51 -10.64 4.40
N ASP A 115 8.73 -11.46 3.72
CA ASP A 115 9.21 -12.67 3.06
C ASP A 115 8.84 -12.73 1.57
N ALA A 116 9.29 -13.81 0.91
CA ALA A 116 9.02 -14.03 -0.51
C ALA A 116 7.52 -14.09 -0.82
N ALA A 117 6.71 -14.66 0.06
CA ALA A 117 5.27 -14.78 -0.15
C ALA A 117 4.59 -13.41 -0.09
N ASN A 118 5.00 -12.53 0.83
CA ASN A 118 4.48 -11.17 0.90
C ASN A 118 4.80 -10.37 -0.38
N ILE A 119 6.00 -10.57 -0.94
CA ILE A 119 6.43 -9.89 -2.17
C ILE A 119 5.68 -10.43 -3.37
N GLU A 120 5.50 -11.75 -3.47
CA GLU A 120 4.71 -12.37 -4.54
C GLU A 120 3.25 -11.90 -4.51
N GLU A 121 2.64 -11.83 -3.32
CA GLU A 121 1.29 -11.28 -3.12
C GLU A 121 1.22 -9.83 -3.59
N LEU A 122 2.19 -8.98 -3.20
CA LEU A 122 2.26 -7.59 -3.64
C LEU A 122 2.35 -7.48 -5.17
N LEU A 123 3.22 -8.27 -5.80
CA LEU A 123 3.42 -8.24 -7.25
C LEU A 123 2.17 -8.70 -8.02
N ALA A 124 1.36 -9.58 -7.40
CA ALA A 124 0.08 -10.04 -7.94
C ALA A 124 -1.06 -9.04 -7.71
N SER A 125 -1.02 -8.22 -6.65
CA SER A 125 -2.13 -7.33 -6.23
C SER A 125 -2.47 -6.19 -7.20
N HIS A 126 -1.59 -5.89 -8.16
CA HIS A 126 -1.78 -4.80 -9.14
C HIS A 126 -1.99 -5.32 -10.56
N GLY A 127 -2.89 -6.29 -10.72
CA GLY A 127 -3.34 -6.77 -12.03
C GLY A 127 -4.50 -5.97 -12.63
N GLU A 128 -5.27 -5.29 -11.78
CA GLU A 128 -6.46 -4.52 -12.18
C GLU A 128 -6.14 -3.04 -12.41
N GLU A 129 -6.91 -2.39 -13.29
CA GLU A 129 -6.77 -0.97 -13.57
C GLU A 129 -7.21 -0.15 -12.34
N LEU A 130 -6.39 0.83 -11.95
CA LEU A 130 -6.71 1.71 -10.83
C LEU A 130 -8.02 2.46 -11.11
N SER A 131 -8.98 2.36 -10.20
CA SER A 131 -10.21 3.14 -10.30
C SER A 131 -9.98 4.57 -9.80
N ASN A 132 -10.89 5.48 -10.17
CA ASN A 132 -10.87 6.85 -9.64
C ASN A 132 -10.96 6.89 -8.10
N ASN A 133 -11.63 5.92 -7.48
CA ASN A 133 -11.71 5.84 -6.02
C ASN A 133 -10.36 5.43 -5.41
N ASP A 134 -9.61 4.55 -6.09
CA ASP A 134 -8.27 4.15 -5.64
C ASP A 134 -7.30 5.34 -5.74
N LEU A 135 -7.42 6.16 -6.78
CA LEU A 135 -6.63 7.38 -6.92
C LEU A 135 -6.95 8.41 -5.82
N LEU A 136 -8.23 8.59 -5.48
CA LEU A 136 -8.64 9.49 -4.39
C LEU A 136 -8.13 8.99 -3.02
N ASN A 137 -8.17 7.68 -2.77
CA ASN A 137 -7.62 7.09 -1.55
C ASN A 137 -6.10 7.30 -1.44
N LEU A 138 -5.36 7.11 -2.54
CA LEU A 138 -3.92 7.37 -2.57
C LEU A 138 -3.59 8.85 -2.32
N GLU A 139 -4.37 9.77 -2.87
CA GLU A 139 -4.19 11.20 -2.61
C GLU A 139 -4.40 11.53 -1.12
N GLN A 140 -5.43 10.94 -0.51
CA GLN A 140 -5.71 11.11 0.92
C GLN A 140 -4.61 10.53 1.82
N GLU A 141 -4.08 9.34 1.51
CA GLU A 141 -2.93 8.75 2.22
C GLU A 141 -1.69 9.65 2.15
N THR A 142 -1.38 10.21 0.96
CA THR A 142 -0.25 11.14 0.80
C THR A 142 -0.47 12.50 1.46
N ALA A 143 -1.72 12.88 1.72
CA ALA A 143 -2.07 14.10 2.44
C ALA A 143 -1.87 13.92 3.95
N SER A 144 -2.32 12.79 4.52
CA SER A 144 -2.05 12.43 5.92
C SER A 144 -0.55 12.34 6.22
N GLU A 145 0.24 11.72 5.33
CA GLU A 145 1.71 11.65 5.47
C GLU A 145 2.40 13.03 5.49
N LYS A 146 1.76 14.09 4.95
CA LYS A 146 2.29 15.47 4.97
C LYS A 146 1.85 16.27 6.20
N GLU A 147 0.76 15.88 6.84
CA GLU A 147 0.24 16.54 8.04
C GLU A 147 1.00 16.06 9.29
N GLU A 148 1.33 14.76 9.37
CA GLU A 148 2.10 14.17 10.48
C GLU A 148 3.51 14.79 10.66
N GLU A 149 4.20 15.21 9.59
CA GLU A 149 5.53 15.85 9.69
C GLU A 149 5.49 17.35 10.02
N LYS A 150 4.37 18.05 9.78
CA LYS A 150 4.27 19.47 10.18
C LYS A 150 4.23 19.63 11.70
N ASP A 151 3.71 18.63 12.39
CA ASP A 151 3.66 18.53 13.85
C ASP A 151 5.01 18.16 14.48
N GLU A 152 5.98 17.62 13.73
CA GLU A 152 7.32 17.31 14.27
C GLU A 152 8.25 18.54 14.41
N SER A 153 7.96 19.64 13.70
CA SER A 153 8.80 20.85 13.74
C SER A 153 8.41 21.86 14.83
N VAL A 154 7.28 21.63 15.49
CA VAL A 154 6.78 22.41 16.62
C VAL A 154 6.26 21.38 17.60
N LEU A 155 7.01 21.08 18.65
CA LEU A 155 6.55 20.76 20.00
C LEU A 155 7.70 20.09 20.77
N ASP A 156 8.56 20.95 21.29
CA ASP A 156 9.22 20.68 22.57
C ASP A 156 8.11 20.70 23.63
N ASN A 157 7.93 19.60 24.36
CA ASN A 157 6.90 19.37 25.39
C ASN A 157 5.43 19.55 24.96
N GLU A 158 4.78 18.46 24.54
CA GLU A 158 3.49 18.06 25.12
C GLU A 158 3.26 16.57 24.83
N GLU A 159 2.75 15.83 25.82
CA GLU A 159 2.43 14.41 25.74
C GLU A 159 1.56 14.12 24.51
N THR A 160 2.06 13.29 23.59
CA THR A 160 1.24 12.71 22.51
C THR A 160 0.27 11.69 23.12
N ASP A 161 -0.85 12.18 23.65
CA ASP A 161 -1.93 11.34 24.15
C ASP A 161 -2.82 10.94 22.96
N GLU A 162 -2.30 10.02 22.13
CA GLU A 162 -3.15 9.34 21.15
C GLU A 162 -4.28 8.64 21.91
N LEU A 163 -5.50 9.16 21.79
CA LEU A 163 -6.68 8.57 22.42
C LEU A 163 -6.74 7.06 22.11
N PRO A 164 -6.60 6.18 23.12
CA PRO A 164 -6.54 4.75 22.90
C PRO A 164 -7.83 4.24 22.28
N LEU A 165 -7.78 3.13 21.54
CA LEU A 165 -8.95 2.53 20.87
C LEU A 165 -10.15 2.35 21.82
N ARG A 166 -9.86 2.01 23.08
CA ARG A 166 -10.86 1.91 24.16
C ARG A 166 -11.57 3.25 24.45
N GLY A 167 -10.85 4.37 24.38
CA GLY A 167 -11.41 5.71 24.53
C GLY A 167 -12.38 6.08 23.40
N PHE A 168 -12.13 5.62 22.17
CA PHE A 168 -13.07 5.79 21.06
C PHE A 168 -14.36 5.00 21.28
N GLU A 169 -14.26 3.73 21.71
CA GLU A 169 -15.43 2.90 22.00
C GLU A 169 -16.30 3.50 23.12
N GLU A 170 -15.67 3.93 24.21
CA GLU A 170 -16.35 4.57 25.34
C GLU A 170 -17.03 5.88 24.92
N MET A 171 -16.32 6.73 24.16
CA MET A 171 -16.87 7.99 23.65
C MET A 171 -18.08 7.77 22.74
N LEU A 172 -17.96 6.89 21.74
CA LEU A 172 -19.05 6.62 20.80
C LEU A 172 -20.26 5.99 21.51
N SER A 173 -20.04 5.16 22.52
CA SER A 173 -21.11 4.63 23.37
C SER A 173 -21.87 5.72 24.13
N MET A 174 -21.14 6.68 24.74
CA MET A 174 -21.77 7.82 25.43
C MET A 174 -22.58 8.71 24.47
N VAL A 175 -22.10 8.88 23.25
CA VAL A 175 -22.77 9.67 22.21
C VAL A 175 -24.10 9.00 21.81
N GLU A 176 -24.13 7.69 21.61
CA GLU A 176 -25.38 6.97 21.33
C GLU A 176 -26.36 7.03 22.50
N ALA A 177 -25.86 6.89 23.73
CA ALA A 177 -26.69 7.04 24.92
C ALA A 177 -27.30 8.46 25.04
N LEU A 178 -26.53 9.49 24.70
CA LEU A 178 -27.00 10.88 24.67
C LEU A 178 -28.07 11.09 23.60
N LYS A 179 -27.86 10.58 22.39
CA LYS A 179 -28.86 10.66 21.30
C LYS A 179 -30.17 10.01 21.71
N GLN A 180 -30.11 8.84 22.34
CA GLN A 180 -31.30 8.15 22.84
C GLN A 180 -32.01 8.97 23.93
N LYS A 181 -31.25 9.51 24.88
CA LYS A 181 -31.83 10.34 25.96
C LYS A 181 -32.48 11.62 25.45
N VAL A 182 -31.94 12.23 24.39
CA VAL A 182 -32.56 13.38 23.70
C VAL A 182 -33.89 12.98 23.06
N MET A 183 -33.97 11.80 22.44
CA MET A 183 -35.22 11.27 21.87
C MET A 183 -36.29 11.00 22.94
N ASP A 184 -35.87 10.52 24.11
CA ASP A 184 -36.79 10.18 25.20
C ASP A 184 -37.35 11.42 25.92
N ILE A 185 -36.51 12.47 26.08
CA ILE A 185 -36.88 13.68 26.84
C ILE A 185 -37.60 14.71 25.98
N VAL A 186 -37.29 14.81 24.68
CA VAL A 186 -37.83 15.86 23.80
C VAL A 186 -39.06 15.32 23.04
N PRO A 187 -40.30 15.73 23.40
CA PRO A 187 -41.51 15.17 22.79
C PRO A 187 -41.70 15.58 21.33
N ASN A 188 -41.03 16.66 20.90
CA ASN A 188 -41.08 17.14 19.53
C ASN A 188 -40.10 16.34 18.66
N ILE A 189 -40.66 15.42 17.88
CA ILE A 189 -39.92 14.52 16.97
C ILE A 189 -39.01 15.29 16.00
N HIS A 190 -39.47 16.43 15.48
CA HIS A 190 -38.66 17.22 14.56
C HIS A 190 -37.41 17.78 15.26
N ARG A 191 -37.56 18.33 16.47
CA ARG A 191 -36.45 18.89 17.24
C ARG A 191 -35.50 17.80 17.76
N SER A 192 -36.02 16.67 18.22
CA SER A 192 -35.19 15.55 18.68
C SER A 192 -34.40 14.92 17.53
N THR A 193 -35.02 14.75 16.36
CA THR A 193 -34.35 14.24 15.16
C THR A 193 -33.30 15.20 14.64
N GLN A 194 -33.58 16.52 14.66
CA GLN A 194 -32.61 17.54 14.26
C GLN A 194 -31.39 17.55 15.20
N ALA A 195 -31.60 17.46 16.51
CA ALA A 195 -30.52 17.37 17.49
C ALA A 195 -29.67 16.10 17.29
N ARG A 196 -30.31 14.94 17.02
CA ARG A 196 -29.60 13.70 16.72
C ARG A 196 -28.69 13.84 15.51
N ARG A 197 -29.21 14.41 14.41
CA ARG A 197 -28.43 14.63 13.18
C ARG A 197 -27.24 15.56 13.42
N ALA A 198 -27.44 16.65 14.17
CA ALA A 198 -26.33 17.54 14.52
C ALA A 198 -25.24 16.84 15.34
N ILE A 199 -25.63 15.95 16.27
CA ILE A 199 -24.67 15.13 17.02
C ILE A 199 -23.97 14.12 16.09
N ASP A 200 -24.70 13.48 15.18
CA ASP A 200 -24.12 12.59 14.16
C ASP A 200 -23.07 13.33 13.31
N ASP A 201 -23.38 14.53 12.84
CA ASP A 201 -22.49 15.34 12.00
C ASP A 201 -21.21 15.73 12.75
N VAL A 202 -21.33 16.14 14.03
CA VAL A 202 -20.17 16.52 14.87
C VAL A 202 -19.26 15.32 15.15
N PHE A 203 -19.82 14.13 15.39
CA PHE A 203 -19.06 12.92 15.70
C PHE A 203 -18.70 12.07 14.48
N PHE A 204 -19.09 12.50 13.28
CA PHE A 204 -18.84 11.78 12.03
C PHE A 204 -17.35 11.51 11.79
N THR A 205 -16.51 12.51 12.04
CA THR A 205 -15.05 12.39 11.86
C THR A 205 -14.45 11.35 12.80
N TYR A 206 -14.80 11.39 14.10
CA TYR A 206 -14.34 10.42 15.09
C TYR A 206 -14.82 8.99 14.79
N LYS A 207 -16.07 8.84 14.31
CA LYS A 207 -16.61 7.54 13.89
C LYS A 207 -15.83 6.99 12.69
N ASN A 208 -15.52 7.82 11.70
CA ASN A 208 -14.72 7.41 10.54
C ASN A 208 -13.30 7.01 10.96
N THR A 209 -12.67 7.76 11.87
CA THR A 209 -11.34 7.42 12.42
C THR A 209 -11.36 6.07 13.15
N TYR A 210 -12.38 5.81 13.97
CA TYR A 210 -12.56 4.52 14.65
C TYR A 210 -12.79 3.37 13.64
N GLU A 211 -13.65 3.56 12.64
CA GLU A 211 -13.87 2.58 11.58
C GLU A 211 -12.62 2.31 10.74
N ALA A 212 -11.80 3.33 10.49
CA ALA A 212 -10.52 3.19 9.80
C ALA A 212 -9.52 2.38 10.66
N LYS A 213 -9.35 2.72 11.95
CA LYS A 213 -8.46 1.98 12.86
C LYS A 213 -8.91 0.52 13.03
N THR A 214 -10.21 0.24 13.09
CA THR A 214 -10.75 -1.13 13.18
C THR A 214 -10.67 -1.92 11.85
N LYS A 215 -10.82 -1.26 10.70
CA LYS A 215 -10.59 -1.86 9.37
C LYS A 215 -9.12 -2.16 9.12
N VAL A 216 -8.18 -1.30 9.51
CA VAL A 216 -6.73 -1.56 9.43
C VAL A 216 -6.33 -2.76 10.30
N ASN A 217 -6.99 -2.94 11.46
CA ASN A 217 -6.79 -4.10 12.32
C ASN A 217 -7.41 -5.40 11.76
N SER A 218 -8.37 -5.33 10.84
CA SER A 218 -9.07 -6.49 10.27
C SER A 218 -8.75 -6.78 8.79
N ALA A 219 -8.12 -5.85 8.06
CA ALA A 219 -7.73 -6.01 6.67
C ALA A 219 -6.28 -6.50 6.53
N GLN A 220 -6.07 -7.27 5.46
CA GLN A 220 -4.82 -7.92 5.01
C GLN A 220 -3.54 -7.09 5.26
N PRO A 221 -2.41 -7.73 5.56
CA PRO A 221 -1.16 -7.02 5.77
C PRO A 221 -0.57 -6.55 4.43
N THR A 222 -0.98 -5.38 3.96
CA THR A 222 -0.27 -4.66 2.91
C THR A 222 1.02 -4.04 3.44
N LEU A 223 2.01 -3.88 2.55
CA LEU A 223 3.37 -3.42 2.86
C LEU A 223 3.39 -2.05 3.58
N PHE A 224 2.33 -1.26 3.45
CA PHE A 224 2.10 0.00 4.15
C PHE A 224 2.19 -0.11 5.68
N LYS A 225 1.84 -1.25 6.28
CA LYS A 225 1.99 -1.49 7.72
C LYS A 225 3.45 -1.43 8.20
N PHE A 226 4.42 -1.57 7.29
CA PHE A 226 5.83 -1.49 7.62
C PHE A 226 6.43 -0.08 7.50
N PHE A 227 5.71 0.88 6.94
CA PHE A 227 6.16 2.28 6.83
C PHE A 227 5.65 3.18 7.97
N GLN A 228 4.85 2.64 8.90
CA GLN A 228 4.42 3.39 10.08
C GLN A 228 5.58 3.52 11.08
N PRO A 229 5.77 4.70 11.68
CA PRO A 229 6.79 4.90 12.70
C PRO A 229 6.52 3.97 13.88
N LYS A 230 7.55 3.28 14.34
CA LYS A 230 7.48 2.49 15.58
C LYS A 230 7.74 3.43 16.75
N GLY A 231 6.80 3.51 17.68
CA GLY A 231 7.02 4.09 19.01
C GLY A 231 8.07 3.34 19.80
#